data_AF-A0A7Y9BIV3-F1
#
_entry.id   AF-A0A7Y9BIV3-F1
#
_cell.length_a   1.000
_cell.length_b   1.000
_cell.length_c   1.000
_cell.angle_alpha   90.00
_cell.angle_beta   90.00
_cell.angle_gamma   90.00
#
_symmetry.space_group_name_H-M   'P 1'
#
loop_
_entity.id
_entity.type
_entity.pdbx_description
1 polymer ?
#
loop_
_entity_poly.entity_id
_entity_poly.type
_entity_poly.pdbx_seq_one_letter_code
_entity_poly.pdbx_strand_id
1 'polypeptide(L)'
;MAVPQDHVDATELVARALAPYGERPGPEGVAALTDGLITCGQKLHDALCEMPSQQRPVGAFEALAEWEYFAAVGPLGSGPHANWNHARGLARIIRQLMRALEHAVEASAS
;
A
#
# COMPACT_ATOMS: atom_id res chain seq x y z
N MET A 1 -15.16 7.59 15.62
CA MET A 1 -14.86 6.99 14.31
C MET A 1 -14.02 5.76 14.56
N ALA A 2 -14.50 4.57 14.19
CA ALA A 2 -13.72 3.35 14.30
C ALA A 2 -12.67 3.36 13.18
N VAL A 3 -11.42 3.07 13.51
CA VAL A 3 -10.41 2.77 12.48
C VAL A 3 -10.93 1.53 11.72
N PRO A 4 -11.17 1.61 10.40
CA PRO A 4 -11.63 0.46 9.63
C PRO A 4 -10.67 -0.71 9.85
N GLN A 5 -11.18 -1.93 10.06
CA GLN A 5 -10.35 -3.14 10.24
C GLN A 5 -9.33 -3.29 9.09
N ASP A 6 -9.71 -2.85 7.88
CA ASP A 6 -8.86 -2.82 6.69
C ASP A 6 -7.57 -1.97 6.86
N HIS A 7 -7.59 -0.94 7.71
CA HIS A 7 -6.41 -0.08 7.97
C HIS A 7 -5.41 -0.74 8.93
N VAL A 8 -5.91 -1.56 9.86
CA VAL A 8 -5.08 -2.35 10.78
C VAL A 8 -4.37 -3.47 10.01
N ASP A 9 -5.09 -4.15 9.13
CA ASP A 9 -4.54 -5.20 8.27
C ASP A 9 -3.45 -4.65 7.33
N ALA A 10 -3.67 -3.47 6.73
CA ALA A 10 -2.69 -2.82 5.89
C ALA A 10 -1.40 -2.44 6.66
N THR A 11 -1.53 -1.95 7.89
CA THR A 11 -0.39 -1.57 8.73
C THR A 11 0.53 -2.76 9.02
N GLU A 12 -0.05 -3.90 9.39
CA GLU A 12 0.72 -5.12 9.67
C GLU A 12 1.44 -5.64 8.41
N LEU A 13 0.74 -5.68 7.28
CA LEU A 13 1.32 -6.12 6.00
C LEU A 13 2.48 -5.22 5.58
N VAL A 14 2.33 -3.90 5.72
CA VAL A 14 3.40 -2.93 5.45
C VAL A 14 4.60 -3.18 6.37
N ALA A 15 4.38 -3.38 7.67
CA ALA A 15 5.44 -3.66 8.62
C ALA A 15 6.22 -4.94 8.26
N ARG A 16 5.50 -6.03 7.95
CA ARG A 16 6.09 -7.31 7.56
C ARG A 16 6.88 -7.21 6.25
N ALA A 17 6.38 -6.46 5.27
CA ALA A 17 7.09 -6.26 4.01
C ALA A 17 8.38 -5.45 4.19
N LEU A 18 8.33 -4.42 5.03
CA LEU A 18 9.45 -3.51 5.28
C LEU A 18 10.46 -4.03 6.31
N ALA A 19 10.21 -5.21 6.89
CA ALA A 19 11.09 -5.87 7.85
C ALA A 19 12.55 -6.01 7.34
N PRO A 20 13.54 -6.16 8.26
CA PRO A 20 14.95 -6.38 7.90
C PRO A 20 15.17 -7.61 7.02
N TYR A 21 16.27 -7.64 6.25
CA TYR A 21 16.61 -8.75 5.35
C TYR A 21 16.68 -10.13 6.02
N GLY A 22 17.06 -10.18 7.30
CA GLY A 22 17.10 -11.42 8.08
C GLY A 22 15.72 -12.00 8.43
N GLU A 23 14.66 -11.20 8.36
CA GLU A 23 13.28 -11.58 8.65
C GLU A 23 12.46 -11.84 7.38
N ARG A 24 13.14 -11.92 6.23
CA ARG A 24 12.51 -12.17 4.94
C ARG A 24 11.71 -13.47 4.99
N PRO A 25 10.40 -13.45 4.64
CA PRO A 25 9.63 -14.66 4.50
C PRO A 25 10.18 -15.60 3.41
N GLY A 26 9.86 -16.89 3.50
CA GLY A 26 10.06 -17.82 2.39
C GLY A 26 9.25 -17.42 1.14
N PRO A 27 9.50 -18.05 -0.03
CA PRO A 27 8.84 -17.68 -1.29
C PRO A 27 7.30 -17.64 -1.22
N GLU A 28 6.67 -18.65 -0.61
CA GLU A 28 5.22 -18.71 -0.40
C GLU A 28 4.73 -17.57 0.51
N GLY A 29 5.48 -17.27 1.58
CA GLY A 29 5.18 -16.15 2.47
C GLY A 29 5.30 -14.80 1.79
N VAL A 30 6.24 -14.65 0.85
CA VAL A 30 6.34 -13.44 0.01
C VAL A 30 5.16 -13.34 -0.95
N ALA A 31 4.73 -14.43 -1.58
CA ALA A 31 3.57 -14.43 -2.46
C ALA A 31 2.29 -14.04 -1.71
N ALA A 32 2.00 -14.69 -0.57
CA ALA A 32 0.85 -14.36 0.26
C ALA A 32 0.90 -12.91 0.78
N LEU A 33 2.09 -12.42 1.13
CA LEU A 33 2.29 -11.04 1.53
C LEU A 33 2.01 -10.05 0.39
N THR A 34 2.48 -10.34 -0.83
CA THR A 34 2.19 -9.55 -2.02
C THR A 34 0.69 -9.50 -2.32
N ASP A 35 -0.01 -10.63 -2.26
CA ASP A 35 -1.46 -10.69 -2.51
C ASP A 35 -2.25 -9.87 -1.46
N GLY A 36 -1.85 -9.95 -0.19
CA GLY A 36 -2.41 -9.13 0.88
C GLY A 36 -2.19 -7.63 0.64
N LEU A 37 -0.97 -7.24 0.26
CA LEU A 37 -0.65 -5.85 -0.08
C LEU A 37 -1.46 -5.37 -1.29
N ILE A 38 -1.60 -6.18 -2.34
CA ILE A 38 -2.41 -5.87 -3.52
C ILE A 38 -3.86 -5.60 -3.10
N THR A 39 -4.43 -6.49 -2.30
CA THR A 39 -5.82 -6.38 -1.82
C THR A 39 -6.04 -5.13 -0.99
N CYS A 40 -5.18 -4.86 0.01
CA CYS A 40 -5.32 -3.70 0.87
C CYS A 40 -5.06 -2.39 0.12
N GLY A 41 -4.05 -2.35 -0.76
CA GLY A 41 -3.76 -1.17 -1.55
C GLY A 41 -4.86 -0.83 -2.54
N GLN A 42 -5.56 -1.83 -3.10
CA GLN A 42 -6.71 -1.56 -3.97
C GLN A 42 -7.85 -0.91 -3.20
N LYS A 43 -8.17 -1.38 -1.99
CA LYS A 43 -9.20 -0.74 -1.15
C LYS A 43 -8.85 0.71 -0.81
N LEU A 44 -7.58 0.99 -0.51
CA LEU A 44 -7.11 2.36 -0.24
C LEU A 44 -7.17 3.26 -1.48
N HIS A 45 -6.80 2.72 -2.64
CA HIS A 45 -6.93 3.40 -3.93
C HIS A 45 -8.39 3.74 -4.22
N ASP A 46 -9.30 2.77 -4.09
CA ASP A 46 -10.74 2.97 -4.31
C ASP A 46 -11.29 4.06 -3.38
N ALA A 47 -10.97 4.02 -2.08
CA ALA A 47 -11.40 5.02 -1.11
C ALA A 47 -10.94 6.45 -1.45
N LEU A 48 -9.69 6.61 -1.91
CA LEU A 48 -9.16 7.90 -2.37
C LEU A 48 -9.76 8.33 -3.72
N CYS A 49 -10.08 7.38 -4.59
CA CYS A 49 -10.74 7.65 -5.88
C CYS A 49 -12.20 8.11 -5.70
N GLU A 50 -12.91 7.59 -4.70
CA GLU A 50 -14.26 8.04 -4.35
C GLU A 50 -14.30 9.48 -3.80
N MET A 51 -13.18 10.00 -3.29
CA MET A 51 -13.09 11.39 -2.85
C MET A 51 -13.13 12.36 -4.04
N PRO A 52 -13.92 13.45 -3.95
CA PRO A 52 -13.86 14.55 -4.90
C PRO A 52 -12.44 15.07 -5.04
N SER A 53 -12.01 15.39 -6.26
CA SER A 53 -10.63 15.82 -6.53
C SER A 53 -10.20 17.04 -5.72
N GLN A 54 -11.13 17.95 -5.38
CA GLN A 54 -10.84 19.12 -4.53
C GLN A 54 -10.59 18.77 -3.05
N GLN A 55 -10.98 17.57 -2.61
CA GLN A 55 -10.82 17.10 -1.23
C GLN A 55 -9.63 16.14 -1.08
N ARG A 56 -9.00 15.75 -2.18
CA ARG A 56 -7.83 14.88 -2.13
C ARG A 56 -6.62 15.65 -1.61
N PRO A 57 -5.88 15.09 -0.64
CA PRO A 57 -4.72 15.76 -0.09
C PRO A 57 -3.57 15.81 -1.10
N VAL A 58 -2.64 16.75 -0.86
CA VAL A 58 -1.40 16.88 -1.63
C VAL A 58 -0.65 15.53 -1.64
N GLY A 59 -0.19 15.09 -2.80
CA GLY A 59 0.53 13.82 -2.97
C GLY A 59 -0.38 12.61 -3.24
N ALA A 60 -1.72 12.75 -3.11
CA ALA A 60 -2.64 11.64 -3.37
C ALA A 60 -2.64 11.23 -4.85
N PHE A 61 -2.53 12.18 -5.77
CA PHE A 61 -2.51 11.89 -7.21
C PHE A 61 -1.28 11.05 -7.60
N GLU A 62 -0.11 11.45 -7.11
CA GLU A 62 1.15 10.74 -7.35
C GLU A 62 1.12 9.35 -6.73
N ALA A 63 0.61 9.21 -5.50
CA ALA A 63 0.49 7.91 -4.84
C ALA A 63 -0.49 6.97 -5.57
N LEU A 64 -1.60 7.49 -6.11
CA LEU A 64 -2.55 6.71 -6.91
C LEU A 64 -1.92 6.25 -8.23
N ALA A 65 -1.18 7.13 -8.92
CA ALA A 65 -0.49 6.78 -10.16
C ALA A 65 0.63 5.75 -9.93
N GLU A 66 1.42 5.90 -8.86
CA GLU A 66 2.43 4.91 -8.48
C GLU A 66 1.80 3.55 -8.15
N TRP A 67 0.66 3.57 -7.45
CA TRP A 67 -0.09 2.36 -7.15
C TRP A 67 -0.52 1.63 -8.43
N GLU A 68 -1.21 2.33 -9.34
CA GLU A 68 -1.70 1.75 -10.59
C GLU A 68 -0.57 1.12 -11.41
N TYR A 69 0.59 1.80 -11.48
CA TYR A 69 1.76 1.27 -12.16
C TYR A 69 2.31 0.02 -11.49
N PHE A 70 2.59 0.06 -10.18
CA PHE A 70 3.23 -1.06 -9.49
C PHE A 70 2.31 -2.28 -9.39
N ALA A 71 1.02 -2.07 -9.13
CA ALA A 71 0.05 -3.16 -9.08
C ALA A 71 -0.07 -3.89 -10.43
N ALA A 72 0.07 -3.17 -11.55
CA ALA A 72 -0.03 -3.74 -12.89
C ALA A 72 1.26 -4.42 -13.38
N VAL A 73 2.42 -3.83 -13.10
CA VAL A 73 3.72 -4.31 -13.65
C VAL A 73 4.24 -5.56 -12.93
N GLY A 74 3.93 -5.71 -11.63
CA GLY A 74 4.46 -6.83 -10.85
C GLY A 74 5.97 -6.73 -10.57
N PRO A 75 6.63 -7.85 -10.21
CA PRO A 75 8.04 -7.88 -9.88
C PRO A 75 8.96 -7.50 -11.05
N LEU A 76 9.86 -6.55 -10.80
CA LEU A 76 10.90 -6.16 -11.76
C LEU A 76 12.15 -7.04 -11.59
N GLY A 77 12.55 -7.70 -12.68
CA GLY A 77 13.73 -8.57 -12.73
C GLY A 77 13.45 -10.02 -12.31
N SER A 78 14.49 -10.88 -12.41
CA SER A 78 14.37 -12.33 -12.26
C SER A 78 15.20 -12.91 -11.08
N GLY A 79 15.68 -12.04 -10.18
CA GLY A 79 16.52 -12.46 -9.05
C GLY A 79 15.74 -13.07 -7.87
N PRO A 80 16.44 -13.76 -6.94
CA PRO A 80 15.82 -14.43 -5.78
C PRO A 80 15.12 -13.47 -4.80
N HIS A 81 15.30 -12.16 -4.99
CA HIS A 81 14.66 -11.10 -4.19
C HIS A 81 13.66 -10.26 -4.98
N ALA A 82 13.44 -10.52 -6.28
CA ALA A 82 12.57 -9.69 -7.12
C ALA A 82 11.16 -9.55 -6.53
N ASN A 83 10.53 -10.68 -6.15
CA ASN A 83 9.20 -10.68 -5.55
C ASN A 83 9.14 -9.93 -4.22
N TRP A 84 10.19 -10.05 -3.39
CA TRP A 84 10.19 -9.36 -2.10
C TRP A 84 10.47 -7.87 -2.24
N ASN A 85 11.36 -7.49 -3.16
CA ASN A 85 11.58 -6.09 -3.50
C ASN A 85 10.32 -5.44 -4.07
N HIS A 86 9.55 -6.19 -4.85
CA HIS A 86 8.24 -5.77 -5.31
C HIS A 86 7.25 -5.58 -4.16
N ALA A 87 7.12 -6.55 -3.25
CA ALA A 87 6.31 -6.41 -2.04
C ALA A 87 6.71 -5.17 -1.20
N ARG A 88 8.02 -4.91 -1.07
CA ARG A 88 8.56 -3.71 -0.40
C ARG A 88 8.22 -2.42 -1.15
N GLY A 89 8.16 -2.46 -2.48
CA GLY A 89 7.70 -1.34 -3.30
C GLY A 89 6.24 -1.02 -3.01
N LEU A 90 5.36 -2.03 -3.16
CA LEU A 90 3.94 -1.93 -2.83
C LEU A 90 3.71 -1.41 -1.41
N ALA A 91 4.40 -1.95 -0.41
CA ALA A 91 4.26 -1.52 0.98
C ALA A 91 4.64 -0.05 1.21
N ARG A 92 5.61 0.49 0.47
CA ARG A 92 5.95 1.93 0.57
C ARG A 92 4.85 2.80 -0.02
N ILE A 93 4.27 2.40 -1.15
CA ILE A 93 3.18 3.10 -1.81
C ILE A 93 1.93 3.07 -0.94
N ILE A 94 1.56 1.90 -0.42
CA ILE A 94 0.44 1.73 0.51
C ILE A 94 0.57 2.66 1.72
N ARG A 95 1.78 2.78 2.30
CA ARG A 95 2.01 3.73 3.39
C ARG A 95 1.77 5.19 2.99
N GLN A 96 2.00 5.57 1.73
CA GLN A 96 1.64 6.90 1.24
C GLN A 96 0.12 7.05 1.06
N LEU A 97 -0.56 6.04 0.52
CA LEU A 97 -2.02 6.03 0.40
C LEU A 97 -2.70 6.14 1.77
N MET A 98 -2.22 5.39 2.77
CA MET A 98 -2.71 5.48 4.15
C MET A 98 -2.58 6.89 4.72
N ARG A 99 -1.42 7.53 4.56
CA ARG A 99 -1.18 8.91 5.02
C ARG A 99 -2.06 9.92 4.30
N ALA A 100 -2.24 9.74 2.99
CA ALA A 100 -3.16 10.58 2.22
C ALA A 100 -4.58 10.44 2.77
N LEU A 101 -5.04 9.22 3.03
CA LEU A 101 -6.37 8.99 3.58
C LEU A 101 -6.55 9.61 4.98
N GLU A 102 -5.56 9.44 5.86
CA GLU A 102 -5.53 10.05 7.20
C GLU A 102 -5.65 11.58 7.15
N HIS A 103 -4.85 12.24 6.30
CA HIS A 103 -4.94 13.69 6.13
C HIS A 103 -6.30 14.16 5.59
N ALA A 104 -6.93 13.39 4.71
CA ALA A 104 -8.26 13.72 4.18
C ALA A 104 -9.35 13.63 5.27
N VAL A 105 -9.26 12.63 6.13
CA VAL A 105 -10.18 12.44 7.28
C VAL A 105 -10.02 13.58 8.29
N GLU A 106 -8.78 13.97 8.61
CA GLU A 106 -8.50 15.09 9.53
C GLU A 106 -9.02 16.43 8.99
N ALA A 107 -8.83 16.68 7.69
CA ALA A 107 -9.32 17.90 7.04
C ALA A 107 -10.85 17.97 6.99
N SER A 108 -11.54 16.84 6.92
CA SER A 108 -13.01 16.77 6.90
C SER A 108 -13.65 16.90 8.29
N ALA A 109 -12.87 16.70 9.35
CA ALA A 109 -13.31 16.81 10.75
C ALA A 109 -13.11 18.21 11.35
N SER A 110 -12.42 19.10 10.61
CA SER A 110 -12.12 20.50 10.99
C SER A 110 -13.10 21.47 10.38
#